data_AF-A0AAW5LEV2-F1
#
_entry.id   AF-A0AAW5LEV2-F1
#
_cell.length_a   1.000
_cell.length_b   1.000
_cell.length_c   1.000
_cell.angle_alpha   90.00
_cell.angle_beta   90.00
_cell.angle_gamma   90.00
#
_symmetry.space_group_name_H-M   'P 1'
#
loop_
_entity.id
_entity.type
_entity.pdbx_description
1 polymer ?
#
loop_
_entity_poly.entity_id
_entity_poly.type
_entity_poly.pdbx_seq_one_letter_code
_entity_poly.pdbx_strand_id
1 'polypeptide(L)' 'MKQIILLILIAGILPVIATNLEGSLTNLSAVLWGVSIFLFIIAAYKVVKKVIN' A
#
# COMPACT_ATOMS: atom_id res chain seq x y z
N MET A 1 4.92 -15.22 4.69
CA MET A 1 3.45 -15.07 4.58
C MET A 1 2.93 -14.00 5.52
N LYS A 2 3.09 -14.13 6.85
CA LYS A 2 2.62 -13.12 7.83
C LYS A 2 3.06 -11.68 7.50
N GLN A 3 4.32 -11.47 7.17
CA GLN A 3 4.84 -10.14 6.77
C GLN A 3 4.23 -9.60 5.48
N ILE A 4 3.92 -10.47 4.50
CA ILE A 4 3.32 -10.08 3.23
C ILE A 4 1.86 -9.66 3.46
N ILE A 5 1.14 -10.42 4.29
CA ILE A 5 -0.24 -10.10 4.67
C ILE A 5 -0.30 -8.75 5.39
N LEU A 6 0.61 -8.48 6.33
CA LEU A 6 0.70 -7.19 7.01
C LEU A 6 1.00 -6.04 6.04
N LEU A 7 1.90 -6.25 5.06
CA LEU A 7 2.20 -5.28 4.01
C LEU A 7 0.96 -4.96 3.17
N ILE A 8 0.19 -5.96 2.77
CA ILE A 8 -1.05 -5.79 1.99
C ILE A 8 -2.11 -5.06 2.81
N LEU A 9 -2.26 -5.40 4.09
CA LEU A 9 -3.20 -4.71 4.99
C LEU A 9 -2.87 -3.22 5.11
N ILE A 10 -1.61 -2.88 5.37
CA ILE A 10 -1.18 -1.48 5.44
C ILE A 10 -1.40 -0.79 4.09
N ALA A 11 -0.99 -1.43 2.99
CA ALA A 11 -1.18 -0.91 1.64
C ALA A 11 -2.65 -0.65 1.31
N GLY A 12 -3.58 -1.48 1.78
CA GLY A 12 -5.01 -1.30 1.57
C GLY A 12 -5.66 -0.23 2.46
N ILE A 13 -5.14 0.01 3.66
CA ILE A 13 -5.66 1.03 4.58
C ILE A 13 -5.24 2.44 4.14
N LEU A 14 -4.04 2.61 3.58
CA LEU A 14 -3.50 3.89 3.14
C LEU A 14 -4.41 4.65 2.16
N PRO A 15 -4.96 4.04 1.08
CA PRO A 15 -5.91 4.68 0.18
C PRO A 15 -7.23 5.05 0.87
N VAL A 16 -7.71 4.21 1.80
CA VAL A 16 -8.94 4.50 2.54
C VAL A 16 -8.76 5.75 3.38
N ILE A 17 -7.61 5.90 4.04
CA ILE A 17 -7.28 7.16 4.75
C ILE A 17 -7.21 8.30 3.74
N ALA A 18 -6.52 8.10 2.61
CA ALA A 18 -6.32 9.13 1.59
C ALA A 18 -7.64 9.67 0.98
N THR A 19 -8.65 8.81 0.79
CA THR A 19 -9.97 9.21 0.26
C THR A 19 -10.87 9.87 1.30
N ASN A 20 -10.56 9.72 2.59
CA ASN A 20 -11.32 10.33 3.69
C ASN A 20 -10.66 11.64 4.21
N LEU A 21 -9.51 12.04 3.65
CA LEU A 21 -8.90 13.32 3.99
C LEU A 21 -9.70 14.50 3.42
N GLU A 22 -9.69 15.61 4.15
CA GLU A 22 -10.25 16.87 3.68
C GLU A 22 -9.56 17.35 2.41
N GLY A 23 -10.30 18.03 1.51
CA GLY A 23 -9.79 18.48 0.21
C GLY A 23 -8.59 19.42 0.28
N SER A 24 -8.40 20.13 1.39
CA SER A 24 -7.22 20.96 1.68
C SER A 24 -5.91 20.14 1.75
N LEU A 25 -6.01 18.83 2.00
CA LEU A 25 -4.88 17.91 2.17
C LEU A 25 -4.60 17.08 0.90
N THR A 26 -4.95 17.61 -0.28
CA THR A 26 -4.78 16.92 -1.58
C THR A 26 -3.36 16.36 -1.79
N ASN A 27 -2.32 17.11 -1.42
CA ASN A 27 -0.94 16.66 -1.54
C ASN A 27 -0.64 15.46 -0.64
N LEU A 28 -1.16 15.45 0.59
CA LEU A 28 -1.01 14.33 1.51
C LEU A 28 -1.77 13.09 1.01
N SER A 29 -2.98 13.28 0.50
CA SER A 29 -3.77 12.20 -0.12
C SER A 29 -3.00 11.56 -1.30
N ALA A 30 -2.41 12.37 -2.18
CA ALA A 30 -1.59 11.89 -3.29
C ALA A 30 -0.36 11.09 -2.81
N VAL A 31 0.33 11.55 -1.76
CA VAL A 31 1.46 10.83 -1.18
C VAL A 31 1.01 9.48 -0.60
N LEU A 32 -0.10 9.42 0.13
CA LEU A 32 -0.62 8.17 0.70
C LEU A 32 -1.00 7.16 -0.39
N TRP A 33 -1.57 7.62 -1.50
CA TRP A 33 -1.81 6.81 -2.69
C TRP A 33 -0.51 6.27 -3.30
N GLY A 34 0.49 7.13 -3.47
CA GLY A 34 1.81 6.73 -3.99
C GLY A 34 2.47 5.65 -3.13
N VAL A 35 2.46 5.84 -1.80
CA VAL A 35 3.01 4.86 -0.84
C VAL A 35 2.23 3.55 -0.90
N SER A 36 0.90 3.59 -0.97
CA SER A 36 0.07 2.39 -1.10
C SER A 36 0.45 1.56 -2.32
N ILE A 37 0.54 2.17 -3.49
CA ILE A 37 0.92 1.51 -4.75
C ILE A 37 2.30 0.86 -4.61
N PHE A 38 3.27 1.61 -4.06
CA PHE A 38 4.62 1.10 -3.85
C PHE A 38 4.65 -0.13 -2.92
N LEU A 39 3.87 -0.13 -1.84
CA LEU A 39 3.76 -1.27 -0.94
C LEU A 39 3.10 -2.48 -1.60
N PHE A 40 2.09 -2.28 -2.46
CA PHE A 40 1.50 -3.36 -3.26
C PHE A 40 2.51 -4.01 -4.20
N ILE A 41 3.35 -3.21 -4.87
CA ILE A 41 4.42 -3.72 -5.75
C ILE A 41 5.41 -4.58 -4.95
N ILE A 42 5.84 -4.10 -3.77
CA ILE A 42 6.74 -4.87 -2.89
C ILE A 42 6.10 -6.18 -2.43
N ALA A 43 4.83 -6.14 -2.03
CA ALA A 43 4.09 -7.33 -1.61
C ALA A 43 4.00 -8.35 -2.75
N ALA A 44 3.65 -7.90 -3.96
CA ALA A 44 3.58 -8.74 -5.16
C ALA A 44 4.94 -9.38 -5.48
N TYR A 45 6.01 -8.58 -5.48
CA TYR A 45 7.37 -9.09 -5.69
C TYR A 45 7.75 -10.17 -4.66
N LYS A 46 7.44 -9.95 -3.38
CA LYS A 46 7.72 -10.93 -2.31
C LYS A 46 6.92 -12.23 -2.49
N VAL A 47 5.68 -12.15 -2.98
CA VAL A 47 4.87 -13.34 -3.29
C VAL A 47 5.49 -14.11 -4.44
N VAL A 48 5.75 -13.44 -5.58
CA VAL A 48 6.33 -14.07 -6.77
C VAL A 48 7.68 -14.71 -6.46
N LYS A 49 8.58 -13.98 -5.78
CA LYS A 49 9.88 -14.51 -5.36
C LYS A 49 9.74 -15.75 -4.48
N LYS A 50 8.77 -15.77 -3.57
CA LYS A 50 8.53 -16.93 -2.70
C LYS A 50 7.92 -18.12 -3.44
N VAL A 51 7.19 -17.89 -4.53
CA VAL A 51 6.63 -18.98 -5.35
C VAL A 51 7.69 -19.60 -6.24
N ILE A 52 8.66 -18.81 -6.72
CA ILE A 52 9.72 -19.27 -7.62
C ILE A 52 10.86 -20.00 -6.86
N ASN A 53 11.14 -19.62 -5.61
CA ASN A 53 12.16 -20.24 -4.75
C ASN A 53 11.57 -21.35 -3.86
#